data_AF-A0ABD2KYF8-F1
#
_entry.id   AF-A0ABD2KYF8-F1
#
_cell.length_a   1.000
_cell.length_b   1.000
_cell.length_c   1.000
_cell.angle_alpha   90.00
_cell.angle_beta   90.00
_cell.angle_gamma   90.00
#
_symmetry.space_group_name_H-M   'P 1'
#
loop_
_entity.id
_entity.type
_entity.pdbx_description
1 polymer ?
#
loop_
_entity_poly.entity_id
_entity_poly.type
_entity_poly.pdbx_seq_one_letter_code
_entity_poly.pdbx_strand_id
1 'polypeptide(L)'
;MATTHQHNPTPEVKELCKCLALDDNQLRDIMAKIEMEYKKGLDPVTAPTACVKMLLTYIRAIAVGEEKGEFLALDLGGTNFRVLRITLEGGCRSTMHNKIYSMPDSVQQGTGTEVTWTVKKEKKRQKVIGVKNKTPIHLNEKQSVLIVIKNVTNIKIHLNHCV
;
A
#
# COMPACT_ATOMS: atom_id res chain seq x y z
N MET A 1 6.38 0.77 42.25
CA MET A 1 6.61 -0.33 41.30
C MET A 1 5.25 -0.95 40.98
N ALA A 2 4.74 -0.78 39.76
CA ALA A 2 3.44 -1.34 39.39
C ALA A 2 3.59 -2.83 39.08
N THR A 3 2.95 -3.69 39.87
CA THR A 3 2.86 -5.13 39.65
C THR A 3 1.93 -5.40 38.46
N THR A 4 2.49 -5.87 37.35
CA THR A 4 1.71 -6.39 36.23
C THR A 4 0.98 -7.67 36.67
N HIS A 5 -0.33 -7.59 36.91
CA HIS A 5 -1.15 -8.78 37.10
C HIS A 5 -1.28 -9.53 35.76
N GLN A 6 -0.60 -10.67 35.63
CA GLN A 6 -0.89 -11.64 34.58
C GLN A 6 -2.26 -12.25 34.86
N HIS A 7 -3.30 -11.70 34.24
CA HIS A 7 -4.62 -12.32 34.29
C HIS A 7 -4.63 -13.51 33.32
N ASN A 8 -4.51 -14.72 33.88
CA ASN A 8 -4.74 -15.93 33.09
C ASN A 8 -6.20 -15.95 32.62
N PRO A 9 -6.49 -16.16 31.33
CA PRO A 9 -7.85 -16.23 30.82
C PRO A 9 -8.60 -17.40 31.48
N THR A 10 -9.89 -17.19 31.77
CA THR A 10 -10.74 -18.20 32.41
C THR A 10 -10.88 -19.44 31.52
N PRO A 11 -11.20 -20.62 32.09
CA PRO A 11 -11.45 -21.82 31.30
C PRO A 11 -12.54 -21.64 30.23
N GLU A 12 -13.60 -20.85 30.51
CA GLU A 12 -14.64 -20.59 29.50
C GLU A 12 -14.09 -19.80 28.30
N VAL A 13 -13.27 -18.77 28.55
CA VAL A 13 -12.62 -17.99 27.47
C VAL A 13 -11.69 -18.87 26.65
N LYS A 14 -10.92 -19.77 27.30
CA LYS A 14 -10.03 -20.70 26.59
C LYS A 14 -10.80 -21.66 25.70
N GLU A 15 -11.94 -22.19 26.15
CA GLU A 15 -12.74 -23.10 25.34
C GLU A 15 -13.40 -22.36 24.16
N LEU A 16 -13.94 -21.16 24.38
CA LEU A 16 -14.52 -20.34 23.31
C LEU A 16 -13.50 -19.95 22.23
N CYS A 17 -12.26 -19.66 22.62
CA CYS A 17 -11.19 -19.27 21.69
C CYS A 17 -10.40 -20.46 21.13
N LYS A 18 -10.72 -21.70 21.51
CA LYS A 18 -9.96 -22.89 21.12
C LYS A 18 -9.86 -23.05 19.60
N CYS A 19 -10.91 -22.70 18.85
CA CYS A 19 -10.91 -22.74 17.39
C CYS A 19 -10.00 -21.69 16.73
N LEU A 20 -9.57 -20.67 17.48
CA LEU A 20 -8.62 -19.64 17.02
C LEU A 20 -7.17 -20.02 17.34
N ALA A 21 -6.95 -20.99 18.23
CA ALA A 21 -5.63 -21.49 18.59
C ALA A 21 -5.17 -22.53 17.56
N LEU A 22 -4.51 -22.04 16.50
CA LEU A 22 -3.99 -22.89 15.44
C LEU A 22 -2.68 -23.57 15.87
N ASP A 23 -2.60 -24.88 15.67
CA ASP A 23 -1.36 -25.63 15.83
C ASP A 23 -0.46 -25.55 14.58
N ASP A 24 0.79 -25.98 14.73
CA ASP A 24 1.78 -25.96 13.65
C ASP A 24 1.36 -26.73 12.40
N ASN A 25 0.61 -27.83 12.54
CA ASN A 25 0.16 -28.62 11.39
C ASN A 25 -0.93 -27.87 10.62
N GLN A 26 -1.85 -27.22 11.33
CA GLN A 26 -2.84 -26.35 10.73
C GLN A 26 -2.19 -25.16 10.01
N LEU A 27 -1.16 -24.54 10.61
CA LEU A 27 -0.41 -23.46 9.96
C LEU A 27 0.32 -23.93 8.70
N ARG A 28 0.93 -25.13 8.71
CA ARG A 28 1.56 -25.73 7.52
C ARG A 28 0.56 -26.01 6.41
N ASP A 29 -0.62 -26.53 6.75
CA ASP A 29 -1.70 -26.74 5.78
C ASP A 29 -2.20 -25.42 5.17
N ILE A 30 -2.36 -24.37 5.98
CA ILE A 30 -2.70 -23.02 5.48
C ILE A 30 -1.62 -22.49 4.52
N MET A 31 -0.34 -22.63 4.87
CA MET A 31 0.76 -22.22 3.98
C MET A 31 0.71 -22.95 2.63
N ALA A 32 0.52 -24.27 2.64
CA ALA A 32 0.42 -25.07 1.41
C ALA A 32 -0.79 -24.66 0.55
N LYS A 33 -1.94 -24.38 1.17
CA LYS A 33 -3.15 -23.90 0.47
C LYS A 33 -2.92 -22.53 -0.16
N ILE A 34 -2.28 -21.61 0.55
CA ILE A 34 -1.95 -20.28 0.02
C ILE A 34 -0.97 -20.40 -1.16
N GLU A 35 0.06 -21.25 -1.05
CA GLU A 35 1.01 -21.48 -2.15
C GLU A 35 0.33 -22.06 -3.39
N MET A 36 -0.63 -22.97 -3.22
CA MET A 36 -1.44 -23.49 -4.31
C MET A 36 -2.24 -22.37 -5.01
N GLU A 37 -2.83 -21.46 -4.24
CA GLU A 37 -3.57 -20.32 -4.81
C GLU A 37 -2.64 -19.30 -5.51
N TYR A 38 -1.39 -19.14 -5.06
CA TYR A 38 -0.40 -18.35 -5.79
C TYR A 38 -0.07 -18.95 -7.15
N LYS A 39 0.13 -20.27 -7.22
CA LYS A 39 0.39 -20.98 -8.48
C LYS A 39 -0.79 -20.82 -9.45
N LYS A 40 -2.02 -20.92 -8.94
CA LYS A 40 -3.22 -20.65 -9.76
C LYS A 40 -3.30 -19.20 -10.23
N GLY A 41 -3.05 -18.24 -9.34
CA GLY A 41 -3.08 -16.81 -9.69
C GLY A 41 -2.03 -16.41 -10.74
N LEU A 42 -0.89 -17.10 -10.78
CA LEU A 42 0.18 -16.86 -11.75
C LEU A 42 0.01 -17.59 -13.08
N ASP A 43 -0.78 -18.66 -13.13
CA ASP A 43 -1.07 -19.42 -14.35
C ASP A 43 -2.15 -18.69 -15.18
N PRO A 44 -1.87 -18.27 -16.43
CA PRO A 44 -2.83 -17.55 -17.27
C PRO A 44 -4.16 -18.26 -17.48
N VAL A 45 -4.18 -19.59 -17.44
CA VAL A 45 -5.40 -20.40 -17.64
C VAL A 45 -6.29 -20.35 -16.39
N THR A 46 -5.70 -20.36 -15.19
CA THR A 46 -6.46 -20.43 -13.93
C THR A 46 -6.60 -19.09 -13.22
N ALA A 47 -5.80 -18.08 -13.58
CA ALA A 47 -5.85 -16.73 -13.01
C ALA A 47 -7.23 -16.04 -13.05
N PRO A 48 -8.07 -16.20 -14.10
CA PRO A 48 -9.39 -15.55 -14.12
C PRO A 48 -10.28 -15.94 -12.92
N THR A 49 -10.20 -17.21 -12.48
CA THR A 49 -11.02 -17.77 -11.40
C THR A 49 -10.25 -17.94 -10.09
N ALA A 50 -8.94 -17.72 -10.05
CA ALA A 50 -8.13 -17.82 -8.84
C ALA A 50 -8.61 -16.84 -7.74
N CYS A 51 -8.56 -17.29 -6.48
CA CYS A 51 -8.92 -16.47 -5.33
C CYS A 51 -7.84 -15.40 -5.09
N VAL A 52 -6.57 -15.79 -5.18
CA VAL A 52 -5.44 -14.86 -5.11
C VAL A 52 -5.06 -14.40 -6.53
N LYS A 53 -5.18 -13.09 -6.80
CA LYS A 53 -5.10 -12.54 -8.16
C LYS A 53 -3.70 -12.34 -8.73
N MET A 54 -2.65 -12.38 -7.90
CA MET A 54 -1.25 -12.26 -8.31
C MET A 54 -0.99 -11.13 -9.34
N LEU A 55 -1.56 -9.94 -9.10
CA LEU A 55 -1.52 -8.83 -10.03
C LEU A 55 -0.09 -8.28 -10.21
N LEU A 56 0.29 -7.99 -11.45
CA LEU A 56 1.60 -7.42 -11.79
C LEU A 56 1.71 -5.97 -11.30
N THR A 57 2.80 -5.67 -10.59
CA THR A 57 3.14 -4.31 -10.12
C THR A 57 3.91 -3.48 -11.14
N TYR A 58 4.40 -4.12 -12.21
CA TYR A 58 5.33 -3.55 -13.21
C TYR A 58 6.70 -3.11 -12.66
N ILE A 59 7.00 -3.40 -11.39
CA ILE A 59 8.33 -3.18 -10.80
C ILE A 59 9.24 -4.32 -11.26
N ARG A 60 10.31 -3.99 -11.99
CA ARG A 60 11.22 -4.97 -12.61
C ARG A 60 12.57 -5.15 -11.91
N ALA A 61 12.88 -4.28 -10.94
CA ALA A 61 14.13 -4.34 -10.21
C ALA A 61 13.93 -3.88 -8.76
N ILE A 62 14.76 -4.40 -7.87
CA ILE A 62 14.86 -3.93 -6.49
C ILE A 62 15.73 -2.67 -6.49
N ALA A 63 15.39 -1.70 -5.64
CA ALA A 63 16.17 -0.48 -5.49
C ALA A 63 17.61 -0.80 -5.07
N VAL A 64 18.57 -0.15 -5.72
CA VAL A 64 20.01 -0.39 -5.50
C VAL A 64 20.63 0.63 -4.53
N GLY A 65 19.88 1.66 -4.14
CA GLY A 65 20.30 2.68 -3.17
C GLY A 65 21.04 3.86 -3.80
N GLU A 66 21.36 3.80 -5.09
CA GLU A 66 22.01 4.88 -5.84
C GLU A 66 21.02 5.82 -6.54
N GLU A 67 19.71 5.57 -6.39
CA GLU A 67 18.68 6.44 -6.91
C GLU A 67 18.82 7.86 -6.34
N LYS A 68 18.64 8.85 -7.21
CA LYS A 68 18.75 10.28 -6.88
C LYS A 68 17.56 11.03 -7.45
N GLY A 69 17.16 12.09 -6.77
CA GLY A 69 16.14 13.01 -7.27
C GLY A 69 15.09 13.35 -6.23
N GLU A 70 14.20 14.26 -6.62
CA GLU A 70 13.06 14.70 -5.80
C GLU A 70 11.76 14.13 -6.37
N PHE A 71 10.99 13.50 -5.50
CA PHE A 71 9.79 12.74 -5.85
C PHE A 71 8.62 13.16 -4.99
N LEU A 72 7.43 13.11 -5.59
CA LEU A 72 6.16 13.29 -4.90
C LEU A 72 5.44 11.95 -4.84
N ALA A 73 5.12 11.48 -3.64
CA ALA A 73 4.32 10.29 -3.43
C ALA A 73 2.96 10.65 -2.80
N LEU A 74 1.94 9.90 -3.21
CA LEU A 74 0.58 10.00 -2.71
C LEU A 74 0.20 8.66 -2.09
N ASP A 75 -0.21 8.67 -0.83
CA ASP A 75 -0.65 7.46 -0.14
C ASP A 75 -2.09 7.65 0.35
N LEU A 76 -2.98 6.89 -0.26
CA LEU A 76 -4.42 6.92 0.03
C LEU A 76 -4.74 5.76 0.95
N GLY A 77 -4.75 6.02 2.25
CA GLY A 77 -5.31 5.12 3.24
C GLY A 77 -6.85 5.16 3.27
N GLY A 78 -7.44 4.40 4.20
CA GLY A 78 -8.88 4.47 4.47
C GLY A 78 -9.26 5.79 5.11
N THR A 79 -8.78 6.02 6.34
CA THR A 79 -9.12 7.20 7.15
C THR A 79 -8.28 8.44 6.84
N ASN A 80 -7.09 8.24 6.26
CA ASN A 80 -6.12 9.32 6.06
C ASN A 80 -5.50 9.25 4.66
N PHE A 81 -5.19 10.42 4.14
CA PHE A 81 -4.43 10.62 2.92
C PHE A 81 -3.11 11.33 3.24
N ARG A 82 -2.01 10.82 2.73
CA ARG A 82 -0.68 11.42 2.90
C ARG A 82 -0.14 11.90 1.57
N VAL A 83 0.54 13.03 1.63
CA VAL A 83 1.41 13.46 0.54
C VAL A 83 2.82 13.58 1.06
N LEU A 84 3.76 13.01 0.32
CA LEU A 84 5.15 12.94 0.71
C LEU A 84 6.01 13.58 -0.38
N ARG A 85 6.95 14.43 0.04
CA ARG A 85 8.10 14.85 -0.75
C ARG A 85 9.29 14.03 -0.29
N ILE A 86 9.89 13.30 -1.22
CA ILE A 86 11.00 12.38 -0.96
C ILE A 86 12.18 12.88 -1.79
N THR A 87 13.30 13.16 -1.14
CA THR A 87 14.57 13.42 -1.82
C THR A 87 15.45 12.19 -1.65
N LEU A 88 15.89 11.59 -2.74
CA LEU A 88 16.91 10.53 -2.75
C LEU A 88 18.26 11.14 -3.10
N GLU A 89 19.29 10.81 -2.32
CA GLU A 89 20.63 11.41 -2.41
C GLU A 89 21.71 10.43 -2.90
N GLY A 90 21.34 9.19 -3.22
CA GLY A 90 22.25 8.06 -3.47
C GLY A 90 22.93 7.56 -2.18
N GLY A 91 23.66 6.44 -2.27
CA GLY A 91 24.26 5.78 -1.11
C GLY A 91 23.24 5.41 -0.02
N CYS A 92 22.04 5.00 -0.40
CA CYS A 92 20.92 4.67 0.48
C CYS A 92 20.42 5.84 1.36
N ARG A 93 20.78 7.09 1.05
CA ARG A 93 20.35 8.27 1.82
C ARG A 93 19.10 8.91 1.22
N SER A 94 18.17 9.29 2.09
CA SER A 94 16.97 10.00 1.70
C SER A 94 16.46 10.95 2.78
N THR A 95 15.74 12.00 2.36
CA THR A 95 14.99 12.89 3.24
C THR A 95 13.51 12.90 2.85
N MET A 96 12.63 12.95 3.86
CA MET A 96 11.19 12.85 3.64
C MET A 96 10.44 13.92 4.42
N HIS A 97 9.58 14.65 3.73
CA HIS A 97 8.59 15.54 4.34
C HIS A 97 7.20 15.05 3.99
N ASN A 98 6.31 14.96 4.97
CA ASN A 98 4.94 14.52 4.73
C ASN A 98 3.92 15.47 5.36
N LYS A 99 2.70 15.41 4.82
CA LYS A 99 1.52 15.99 5.45
C LYS A 99 0.37 15.00 5.35
N ILE A 100 -0.31 14.81 6.47
CA ILE A 100 -1.46 13.91 6.61
C ILE A 100 -2.73 14.75 6.57
N TYR A 101 -3.73 14.25 5.85
CA TYR A 101 -5.06 14.81 5.74
C TYR A 101 -6.07 13.75 6.16
N SER A 102 -7.00 14.12 7.04
CA SER A 102 -8.14 13.26 7.35
C SER A 102 -9.05 13.17 6.14
N MET A 103 -9.51 11.96 5.83
CA MET A 103 -10.50 11.69 4.81
C MET A 103 -11.88 11.56 5.48
N PRO A 104 -12.80 12.53 5.28
CA PRO A 104 -14.15 12.43 5.82
C PRO A 104 -14.86 11.18 5.31
N ASP A 105 -15.70 10.56 6.15
CA ASP A 105 -16.44 9.34 5.78
C ASP A 105 -17.32 9.55 4.55
N SER A 106 -17.90 10.74 4.40
CA SER A 106 -18.68 11.12 3.22
C SER A 106 -17.87 11.06 1.92
N VAL A 107 -16.55 11.29 1.98
CA VAL A 107 -15.66 11.18 0.82
C VAL A 107 -15.19 9.73 0.64
N GLN A 108 -14.95 8.98 1.72
CA GLN A 108 -14.55 7.57 1.65
C GLN A 108 -15.63 6.70 1.01
N GLN A 109 -16.90 6.98 1.35
CA GLN A 109 -18.09 6.30 0.83
C GLN A 109 -18.71 7.01 -0.37
N GLY A 110 -18.19 8.18 -0.73
CA GLY A 110 -18.66 8.97 -1.86
C GLY A 110 -18.22 8.40 -3.21
N THR A 111 -18.48 9.18 -4.25
CA THR A 111 -18.10 8.82 -5.62
C THR A 111 -16.58 8.89 -5.82
N GLY A 112 -16.06 8.12 -6.79
CA GLY A 112 -14.65 8.22 -7.19
C GLY A 112 -14.23 9.63 -7.63
N THR A 113 -15.19 10.41 -8.13
CA THR A 113 -15.02 11.83 -8.48
C THR A 113 -14.74 12.68 -7.25
N GLU A 114 -15.52 12.53 -6.18
CA GLU A 114 -15.33 13.27 -4.92
C GLU A 114 -13.99 12.96 -4.25
N VAL A 115 -13.58 11.68 -4.26
CA VAL A 115 -12.23 11.27 -3.80
C VAL A 115 -11.17 11.99 -4.63
N THR A 116 -11.30 11.95 -5.96
CA THR A 116 -10.33 12.57 -6.87
C THR A 116 -10.25 14.09 -6.67
N TRP A 117 -11.39 14.75 -6.49
CA TRP A 117 -11.45 16.19 -6.22
C TRP A 117 -10.79 16.56 -4.90
N THR A 118 -11.07 15.80 -3.83
CA THR A 118 -10.48 16.04 -2.50
C THR A 118 -8.96 15.91 -2.55
N VAL A 119 -8.46 14.86 -3.20
CA VAL A 119 -7.02 14.65 -3.40
C VAL A 119 -6.39 15.78 -4.23
N LYS A 120 -7.04 16.20 -5.32
CA LYS A 120 -6.57 17.32 -6.15
C LYS A 120 -6.54 18.63 -5.38
N LYS A 121 -7.57 18.90 -4.55
CA LYS A 121 -7.67 20.09 -3.71
C LYS A 121 -6.52 20.14 -2.71
N GLU A 122 -6.27 19.06 -1.98
CA GLU A 122 -5.20 19.03 -0.97
C GLU A 122 -3.80 19.02 -1.60
N LYS A 123 -3.63 18.40 -2.78
CA LYS A 123 -2.40 18.55 -3.60
C LYS A 123 -2.17 19.99 -4.06
N LYS A 124 -3.23 20.74 -4.41
CA LYS A 124 -3.11 22.16 -4.83
C LYS A 124 -2.77 23.08 -3.64
N ARG A 125 -3.27 22.77 -2.44
CA ARG A 125 -2.92 23.48 -1.20
C ARG A 125 -1.45 23.30 -0.79
N GLN A 126 -0.72 22.37 -1.43
CA GLN A 126 0.70 22.10 -1.20
C GLN A 126 1.69 22.92 -2.02
N LYS A 127 1.39 24.17 -2.37
CA LYS A 127 2.46 25.15 -2.66
C LYS A 127 3.50 25.26 -1.52
N VAL A 128 3.29 24.58 -0.39
CA VAL A 128 4.03 24.65 0.88
C VAL A 128 5.12 23.57 1.07
N ILE A 129 5.22 22.48 0.27
CA ILE A 129 6.31 21.49 0.47
C ILE A 129 7.58 21.84 -0.36
N GLY A 130 7.62 22.98 -1.05
CA GLY A 130 8.87 23.51 -1.61
C GLY A 130 9.50 22.73 -2.77
N VAL A 131 8.77 21.79 -3.40
CA VAL A 131 9.22 21.08 -4.61
C VAL A 131 9.33 22.10 -5.76
N LYS A 132 10.55 22.55 -6.06
CA LYS A 132 10.80 23.49 -7.17
C LYS A 132 10.68 22.78 -8.52
N ASN A 133 11.05 21.50 -8.58
CA ASN A 133 11.00 20.66 -9.78
C ASN A 133 10.15 19.42 -9.51
N LYS A 134 8.95 19.37 -10.08
CA LYS A 134 8.09 18.18 -10.03
C LYS A 134 8.58 17.17 -11.06
N THR A 135 9.62 16.41 -10.76
CA THR A 135 9.93 15.20 -11.54
C THR A 135 8.95 14.11 -11.13
N PRO A 136 8.07 13.63 -12.03
CA PRO A 136 7.38 12.36 -11.79
C PRO A 136 8.45 11.28 -11.56
N ILE A 137 8.13 10.25 -10.77
CA ILE A 137 8.99 9.05 -10.70
C ILE A 137 9.03 8.49 -12.14
N HIS A 138 10.14 8.73 -12.83
CA HIS A 138 10.33 8.35 -14.22
C HIS A 138 10.92 6.94 -14.25
N LEU A 139 10.05 5.94 -14.35
CA LEU A 139 10.46 4.59 -14.74
C LEU A 139 10.44 4.57 -16.28
N ASN A 140 11.60 4.87 -16.89
CA ASN A 140 12.02 4.60 -18.28
C ASN A 140 10.91 4.70 -19.35
N GLU A 141 10.95 5.77 -20.17
CA GLU A 141 10.31 6.11 -21.47
C GLU A 141 8.95 5.52 -21.95
N LYS A 142 8.27 4.64 -21.21
CA LYS A 142 6.93 4.15 -21.59
C LYS A 142 5.85 4.27 -20.53
N GLN A 143 6.14 4.67 -19.29
CA GLN A 143 5.10 4.71 -18.25
C GLN A 143 5.32 5.82 -17.22
N SER A 144 4.43 6.83 -17.22
CA SER A 144 4.30 7.77 -16.11
C SER A 144 3.54 7.08 -14.98
N VAL A 145 4.24 6.44 -14.03
CA VAL A 145 3.59 5.75 -12.91
C VAL A 145 3.39 6.72 -11.74
N LEU A 146 2.15 7.16 -11.52
CA LEU A 146 1.74 7.70 -10.22
C LEU A 146 1.57 6.50 -9.28
N ILE A 147 2.56 6.26 -8.40
CA ILE A 147 2.42 5.26 -7.35
C ILE A 147 1.45 5.82 -6.31
N VAL A 148 0.19 5.47 -6.47
CA VAL A 148 -0.81 5.53 -5.41
C VAL A 148 -0.64 4.25 -4.62
N ILE A 149 0.07 4.31 -3.49
CA ILE A 149 0.02 3.20 -2.53
C ILE A 149 -1.38 3.28 -1.92
N LYS A 150 -2.23 2.32 -2.29
CA LYS A 150 -3.46 2.01 -1.57
C LYS A 150 -3.21 0.68 -0.88
N ASN A 151 -3.72 0.57 0.34
CA ASN A 151 -3.76 -0.64 1.15
C ASN A 151 -3.82 -1.92 0.29
N VAL A 152 -3.03 -2.93 0.70
CA VAL A 152 -2.51 -4.14 0.00
C VAL A 152 -3.49 -4.89 -0.94
N THR A 153 -4.77 -4.58 -0.94
CA THR A 153 -5.80 -5.22 -1.78
C THR A 153 -6.15 -4.48 -3.07
N ASN A 154 -5.82 -3.19 -3.26
CA ASN A 154 -6.20 -2.45 -4.48
C ASN A 154 -5.23 -1.33 -4.87
N ILE A 155 -4.10 -1.68 -5.46
CA ILE A 155 -3.25 -0.72 -6.18
C ILE A 155 -3.94 -0.36 -7.52
N LYS A 156 -4.55 0.82 -7.60
CA LYS A 156 -4.99 1.41 -8.89
C LYS A 156 -3.88 2.31 -9.40
N ILE A 157 -3.11 1.82 -10.37
CA ILE A 157 -2.17 2.62 -11.16
C ILE A 157 -3.01 3.43 -12.15
N HIS A 158 -2.98 4.76 -12.04
CA HIS A 158 -3.59 5.62 -13.05
C HIS A 158 -2.60 5.74 -14.22
N LEU A 159 -2.83 4.95 -15.26
CA LEU A 159 -2.16 5.11 -16.54
C LEU A 159 -2.86 6.25 -17.28
N ASN A 160 -2.19 7.39 -17.44
CA ASN A 160 -2.62 8.31 -18.48
C ASN A 160 -2.31 7.63 -19.81
N HIS A 161 -3.35 7.41 -20.62
CA HIS A 161 -3.22 6.95 -22.00
C HIS A 161 -2.16 7.79 -22.74
N CYS A 162 -1.13 7.13 -23.24
CA CYS A 162 -0.55 7.45 -24.53
C CYS A 162 -0.66 6.19 -25.38
N VAL A 163 -1.35 6.33 -26.52
CA VAL A 163 -1.19 5.44 -27.67
C VAL A 163 0.26 5.48 -28.12
#